data_AF-A0A7V8SW16-F1
#
_entry.id   AF-A0A7V8SW16-F1
#
_cell.length_a   1.000
_cell.length_b   1.000
_cell.length_c   1.000
_cell.angle_alpha   90.00
_cell.angle_beta   90.00
_cell.angle_gamma   90.00
#
_symmetry.space_group_name_H-M   'P 1'
#
loop_
_entity.id
_entity.type
_entity.pdbx_description
1 polymer ?
#
loop_
_entity_poly.entity_id
_entity_poly.type
_entity_poly.pdbx_seq_one_letter_code
_entity_poly.pdbx_strand_id
1 'polypeptide(L)'
;AEYLEEVRHHLLDNLDPFKEREGESEQEEESADGSPKTQGGPERDPFRVYGVNVILAHNHEETSPVIFETTPTYANLFGTIQRAYDARGGWSSDFMDLRGGSLLRADGGFLIMYSLEALSEPGVWRALKRTLNHNRLEIQPQEIFYPFGGSALKPEAVDINVKVILIGDRQLYELLYEYEEDFRKIFKVRVEFDEEMAMSDGVIAEYAGRLRALSEKENLFPFDRGAFAAMLEYGVRQAGRRNKVTARFVDIADLAREAHYNAAAAKESVVQASHVRGALCSKIERHNLIETRIREMIEEGTLLVDVSGARVGQVNGLSVLEIGGYSFGKPVRITATAALGKAGLINVEREANLSGRFHDKGVQIIAGYLRSQFAQDKPLSLAASICFEQSYSGVDGDSASSTEIY
;
A
#
# COMPACT_ATOMS: atom_id res chain seq x y z
N ALA A 1 38.03 -9.31 -24.37
CA ALA A 1 39.05 -10.05 -25.15
C ALA A 1 38.34 -10.87 -26.24
N GLU A 2 37.37 -11.70 -25.87
CA GLU A 2 36.54 -12.50 -26.80
C GLU A 2 35.79 -11.65 -27.84
N TYR A 3 35.07 -10.59 -27.42
CA TYR A 3 34.41 -9.67 -28.34
C TYR A 3 35.35 -9.05 -29.40
N LEU A 4 36.58 -8.68 -29.00
CA LEU A 4 37.54 -8.08 -29.95
C LEU A 4 38.06 -9.10 -30.98
N GLU A 5 38.14 -10.38 -30.59
CA GLU A 5 38.49 -11.47 -31.50
C GLU A 5 37.35 -11.75 -32.49
N GLU A 6 36.09 -11.76 -32.01
CA GLU A 6 34.91 -11.89 -32.88
C GLU A 6 34.80 -10.72 -33.87
N VAL A 7 35.01 -9.49 -33.40
CA VAL A 7 35.05 -8.29 -34.27
C VAL A 7 36.13 -8.45 -35.34
N ARG A 8 37.33 -8.94 -34.98
CA ARG A 8 38.42 -9.17 -35.94
C ARG A 8 38.02 -10.20 -37.00
N HIS A 9 37.45 -11.33 -36.60
CA HIS A 9 37.01 -12.37 -37.53
C HIS A 9 35.89 -11.85 -38.45
N HIS A 10 34.89 -11.18 -37.90
CA HIS A 10 33.78 -10.62 -38.67
C HIS A 10 34.23 -9.55 -39.68
N LEU A 11 35.18 -8.68 -39.31
CA LEU A 11 35.76 -7.69 -40.21
C LEU A 11 36.51 -8.34 -41.38
N LEU A 12 37.28 -9.40 -41.13
CA LEU A 12 38.03 -10.12 -42.17
C LEU A 12 37.11 -10.86 -43.14
N ASP A 13 35.98 -11.39 -42.65
CA ASP A 13 35.00 -12.10 -43.47
C ASP A 13 34.08 -11.14 -44.26
N ASN A 14 33.93 -9.90 -43.80
CA ASN A 14 33.04 -8.89 -44.39
C ASN A 14 33.79 -7.59 -44.71
N LEU A 15 34.76 -7.66 -45.63
CA LEU A 15 35.56 -6.50 -46.06
C LEU A 15 34.82 -5.59 -47.06
N ASP A 16 33.80 -6.09 -47.75
CA ASP A 16 33.10 -5.36 -48.81
C ASP A 16 32.44 -4.03 -48.39
N PRO A 17 31.84 -3.89 -47.18
CA PRO A 17 31.31 -2.62 -46.68
C PRO A 17 32.38 -1.58 -46.30
N PHE A 18 33.64 -2.01 -46.12
CA PHE A 18 34.75 -1.16 -45.67
C PHE A 18 35.76 -0.85 -46.78
N LYS A 19 35.61 -1.47 -47.94
CA LYS A 19 36.32 -1.07 -49.15
C LYS A 19 35.78 0.29 -49.55
N GLU A 20 36.57 1.34 -49.34
CA GLU A 20 36.37 2.60 -50.04
C GLU A 20 36.24 2.25 -51.53
N ARG A 21 35.16 2.72 -52.18
CA ARG A 21 35.15 2.80 -53.64
C ARG A 21 36.16 3.88 -54.02
N GLU A 22 37.45 3.54 -54.01
CA GLU A 22 38.47 4.33 -54.68
C GLU A 22 38.10 4.37 -56.17
N GLY A 23 37.40 5.43 -56.58
CA GLY A 23 36.98 5.65 -57.97
C GLY A 23 35.59 6.24 -58.23
N GLU A 24 34.78 6.59 -57.22
CA GLU A 24 33.49 7.30 -57.43
C GLU A 24 33.54 8.79 -57.05
N SER A 25 34.72 9.40 -57.11
CA SER A 25 34.85 10.84 -57.35
C SER A 25 35.18 11.04 -58.82
N GLU A 26 34.24 11.64 -59.56
CA GLU A 26 34.33 12.04 -60.98
C GLU A 26 34.01 10.96 -62.03
N GLN A 27 32.71 10.66 -62.20
CA GLN A 27 32.13 10.36 -63.53
C GLN A 27 30.63 10.66 -63.51
N GLU A 28 30.29 11.93 -63.71
CA GLU A 28 29.01 12.29 -64.33
C GLU A 28 29.05 11.81 -65.78
N GLU A 29 28.72 10.54 -66.02
CA GLU A 29 28.35 10.09 -67.36
C GLU A 29 26.83 10.08 -67.49
N GLU A 30 26.34 11.02 -68.31
CA GLU A 30 24.99 11.08 -68.84
C GLU A 30 24.59 9.71 -69.43
N SER A 31 23.77 8.96 -68.70
CA SER A 31 23.02 7.84 -69.25
C SER A 31 21.61 8.31 -69.57
N ALA A 32 21.33 8.48 -70.85
CA ALA A 32 20.00 8.72 -71.39
C ALA A 32 19.15 7.44 -71.33
N ASP A 33 18.58 7.12 -70.17
CA ASP A 33 17.32 6.38 -70.11
C ASP A 33 16.59 6.64 -68.78
N GLY A 34 15.33 7.05 -68.88
CA GLY A 34 14.52 7.68 -67.83
C GLY A 34 13.97 6.72 -66.79
N SER A 35 14.83 5.94 -66.13
CA SER A 35 14.46 5.18 -64.94
C SER A 35 15.03 5.87 -63.68
N PRO A 36 14.22 6.15 -62.64
CA PRO A 36 14.75 6.70 -61.41
C PRO A 36 15.65 5.64 -60.75
N LYS A 37 16.97 5.84 -60.86
CA LYS A 37 17.95 5.15 -60.02
C LYS A 37 17.56 5.44 -58.58
N THR A 38 17.33 4.37 -57.83
CA THR A 38 17.03 4.38 -56.41
C THR A 38 18.20 5.09 -55.72
N GLN A 39 18.00 6.37 -55.35
CA GLN A 39 18.98 7.13 -54.59
C GLN A 39 19.35 6.34 -53.34
N GLY A 40 20.66 6.17 -53.15
CA GLY A 40 21.30 5.41 -52.09
C GLY A 40 20.57 5.58 -50.75
N GLY A 41 20.34 4.46 -50.08
CA GLY A 41 19.94 4.49 -48.67
C GLY A 41 20.90 5.38 -47.88
N PRO A 42 20.46 6.01 -46.78
CA PRO A 42 21.37 6.72 -45.89
C PRO A 42 22.53 5.78 -45.56
N GLU A 43 23.77 6.25 -45.76
CA GLU A 43 24.99 5.53 -45.36
C GLU A 43 24.83 5.12 -43.91
N ARG A 44 24.48 3.85 -43.67
CA ARG A 44 24.61 3.27 -42.34
C ARG A 44 26.10 3.21 -42.11
N ASP A 45 26.59 3.99 -41.15
CA ASP A 45 27.97 3.90 -40.66
C ASP A 45 28.31 2.41 -40.46
N PRO A 46 29.19 1.84 -41.30
CA PRO A 46 29.46 0.41 -41.28
C PRO A 46 30.19 0.00 -39.98
N PHE A 47 30.76 0.97 -39.24
CA PHE A 47 31.38 0.73 -37.94
C PHE A 47 30.37 0.63 -36.80
N ARG A 48 29.11 1.05 -36.99
CA ARG A 48 28.08 1.02 -35.94
C ARG A 48 27.85 -0.39 -35.38
N VAL A 49 28.01 -1.42 -36.22
CA VAL A 49 27.87 -2.84 -35.86
C VAL A 49 28.93 -3.29 -34.81
N TYR A 50 30.05 -2.57 -34.71
CA TYR A 50 31.15 -2.88 -33.77
C TYR A 50 31.22 -1.92 -32.58
N GLY A 51 30.26 -1.00 -32.45
CA GLY A 51 30.24 -0.11 -31.30
C GLY A 51 29.88 -0.87 -30.01
N VAL A 52 30.16 -0.27 -28.85
CA VAL A 52 29.85 -0.83 -27.54
C VAL A 52 28.80 0.04 -26.85
N ASN A 53 27.67 -0.56 -26.48
CA ASN A 53 26.64 0.10 -25.68
C ASN A 53 26.91 -0.15 -24.19
N VAL A 54 27.36 0.88 -23.47
CA VAL A 54 27.55 0.81 -22.02
C VAL A 54 26.20 1.08 -21.33
N ILE A 55 25.53 0.00 -20.90
CA ILE A 55 24.19 0.07 -20.30
C ILE A 55 24.25 0.43 -18.81
N LEU A 56 25.27 -0.08 -18.12
CA LEU A 56 25.50 0.14 -16.70
C LEU A 56 26.98 0.40 -16.47
N ALA A 57 27.28 1.46 -15.71
CA ALA A 57 28.61 1.76 -15.21
C ALA A 57 28.47 2.11 -13.72
N HIS A 58 29.25 1.43 -12.88
CA HIS A 58 29.35 1.76 -11.46
C HIS A 58 30.60 2.59 -11.21
N ASN A 59 30.50 3.61 -10.38
CA ASN A 59 31.68 4.32 -9.90
C ASN A 59 32.34 3.52 -8.78
N HIS A 60 33.68 3.47 -8.76
CA HIS A 60 34.44 2.71 -7.76
C HIS A 60 34.27 3.19 -6.31
N GLU A 61 33.70 4.37 -6.08
CA GLU A 61 33.46 4.96 -4.76
C GLU A 61 32.04 4.69 -4.22
N GLU A 62 31.16 4.05 -5.00
CA GLU A 62 29.76 3.85 -4.64
C GLU A 62 29.56 2.61 -3.75
N THR A 63 28.80 2.81 -2.67
CA THR A 63 28.20 1.73 -1.88
C THR A 63 27.23 0.90 -2.74
N SER A 64 26.86 -0.31 -2.29
CA SER A 64 25.86 -1.14 -2.97
C SER A 64 24.62 -0.33 -3.41
N PRO A 65 24.18 -0.45 -4.68
CA PRO A 65 23.09 0.37 -5.21
C PRO A 65 21.78 0.09 -4.47
N VAL A 66 21.03 1.14 -4.17
CA VAL A 66 19.67 1.03 -3.59
C VAL A 66 18.71 1.74 -4.53
N ILE A 67 17.98 0.96 -5.33
CA ILE A 67 17.05 1.47 -6.32
C ILE A 67 15.63 1.34 -5.78
N PHE A 68 14.92 2.46 -5.67
CA PHE A 68 13.50 2.48 -5.37
C PHE A 68 12.72 2.66 -6.67
N GLU A 69 11.99 1.63 -7.10
CA GLU A 69 11.15 1.67 -8.30
C GLU A 69 9.71 1.97 -7.89
N THR A 70 9.26 3.20 -8.17
CA THR A 70 7.88 3.67 -7.90
C THR A 70 6.90 3.29 -9.00
N THR A 71 7.38 2.78 -10.14
CA THR A 71 6.52 2.48 -11.29
C THR A 71 7.04 1.22 -11.96
N PRO A 72 6.79 0.03 -11.37
CA PRO A 72 7.39 -1.24 -11.74
C PRO A 72 6.80 -1.84 -13.04
N THR A 73 6.73 -1.05 -14.10
CA THR A 73 6.34 -1.53 -15.43
C THR A 73 7.38 -2.51 -15.97
N TYR A 74 6.97 -3.34 -16.94
CA TYR A 74 7.87 -4.32 -17.55
C TYR A 74 9.15 -3.67 -18.11
N ALA A 75 9.03 -2.56 -18.83
CA ALA A 75 10.20 -1.85 -19.38
C ALA A 75 11.09 -1.25 -18.29
N ASN A 76 10.50 -0.64 -17.26
CA ASN A 76 11.29 -0.02 -16.19
C ASN A 76 12.05 -1.07 -15.39
N LEU A 77 11.48 -2.24 -15.12
CA LEU A 77 12.13 -3.28 -14.34
C LEU A 77 13.17 -4.07 -15.14
N PHE A 78 12.77 -4.61 -16.29
CA PHE A 78 13.60 -5.55 -17.05
C PHE A 78 14.42 -4.87 -18.15
N GLY A 79 14.13 -3.62 -18.48
CA GLY A 79 14.72 -2.92 -19.62
C GLY A 79 13.85 -3.04 -20.87
N THR A 80 14.25 -2.32 -21.91
CA THR A 80 13.55 -2.30 -23.19
C THR A 80 14.52 -2.07 -24.34
N ILE A 81 14.08 -2.38 -25.56
CA ILE A 81 14.81 -2.05 -26.78
C ILE A 81 14.05 -0.89 -27.43
N GLN A 82 14.67 0.29 -27.44
CA GLN A 82 14.07 1.46 -28.10
C GLN A 82 14.04 1.25 -29.61
N ARG A 83 13.05 1.85 -30.27
CA ARG A 83 12.98 1.86 -31.73
C ARG A 83 13.43 3.20 -32.26
N ALA A 84 14.36 3.17 -33.21
CA ALA A 84 14.67 4.33 -34.03
C ALA A 84 13.72 4.34 -35.23
N TYR A 85 13.02 5.46 -35.42
CA TYR A 85 12.27 5.72 -36.64
C TYR A 85 13.24 6.09 -37.75
N ASP A 86 13.27 5.29 -38.82
CA ASP A 86 13.96 5.69 -40.03
C ASP A 86 13.13 6.75 -40.78
N ALA A 87 13.79 7.68 -41.46
CA ALA A 87 13.17 8.76 -42.24
C ALA A 87 12.26 8.23 -43.37
N ARG A 88 12.37 6.94 -43.72
CA ARG A 88 11.53 6.23 -44.70
C ARG A 88 10.33 5.50 -44.09
N GLY A 89 10.05 5.69 -42.79
CA GLY A 89 8.91 5.07 -42.09
C GLY A 89 9.13 3.59 -41.73
N GLY A 90 10.36 3.08 -41.85
CA GLY A 90 10.75 1.74 -41.42
C GLY A 90 11.08 1.70 -39.93
N TRP A 91 10.75 0.59 -39.29
CA TRP A 91 11.17 0.29 -37.92
C TRP A 91 12.56 -0.33 -37.96
N SER A 92 13.54 0.29 -37.29
CA SER A 92 14.86 -0.31 -37.08
C SER A 92 15.27 -0.17 -35.61
N SER A 93 15.82 -1.24 -35.04
CA SER A 93 16.36 -1.26 -33.68
C SER A 93 17.68 -2.02 -33.70
N ASP A 94 18.69 -1.47 -33.06
CA ASP A 94 20.02 -2.08 -32.95
C ASP A 94 20.39 -2.30 -31.46
N PHE A 95 21.48 -3.02 -31.19
CA PHE A 95 21.94 -3.25 -29.82
C PHE A 95 22.29 -1.95 -29.06
N MET A 96 22.56 -0.86 -29.79
CA MET A 96 22.75 0.49 -29.25
C MET A 96 21.47 1.10 -28.64
N ASP A 97 20.30 0.60 -29.02
CA ASP A 97 19.01 1.07 -28.52
C ASP A 97 18.55 0.31 -27.27
N LEU A 98 19.37 -0.62 -26.77
CA LEU A 98 19.12 -1.37 -25.55
C LEU A 98 19.23 -0.46 -24.33
N ARG A 99 18.20 -0.49 -23.48
CA ARG A 99 18.14 0.24 -22.21
C ARG A 99 17.97 -0.73 -21.06
N GLY A 100 18.82 -0.59 -20.06
CA GLY A 100 18.76 -1.37 -18.83
C GLY A 100 17.61 -0.93 -17.93
N GLY A 101 16.96 -1.90 -17.30
CA GLY A 101 15.94 -1.63 -16.29
C GLY A 101 16.53 -1.46 -14.88
N SER A 102 15.65 -1.20 -13.92
CA SER A 102 15.94 -1.06 -12.49
C SER A 102 16.53 -2.32 -11.87
N LEU A 103 16.22 -3.53 -12.39
CA LEU A 103 16.90 -4.76 -11.96
C LEU A 103 18.39 -4.74 -12.30
N LEU A 104 18.73 -4.32 -13.52
CA LEU A 104 20.14 -4.22 -13.92
C LEU A 104 20.86 -3.13 -13.12
N ARG A 105 20.21 -1.98 -12.91
CA ARG A 105 20.77 -0.88 -12.09
C ARG A 105 20.99 -1.26 -10.62
N ALA A 106 20.21 -2.22 -10.11
CA ALA A 106 20.30 -2.71 -8.74
C ALA A 106 21.28 -3.88 -8.59
N ASP A 107 22.01 -4.25 -9.65
CA ASP A 107 22.99 -5.34 -9.59
C ASP A 107 24.06 -5.08 -8.51
N GLY A 108 24.32 -6.10 -7.69
CA GLY A 108 25.19 -5.99 -6.51
C GLY A 108 24.55 -5.28 -5.30
N GLY A 109 23.27 -4.96 -5.34
CA GLY A 109 22.58 -4.18 -4.29
C GLY A 109 21.12 -4.58 -4.06
N PHE A 110 20.25 -3.56 -3.95
CA PHE A 110 18.88 -3.70 -3.51
C PHE A 110 17.91 -3.03 -4.49
N LEU A 111 16.81 -3.73 -4.79
CA LEU A 111 15.66 -3.19 -5.50
C LEU A 111 14.45 -3.17 -4.56
N ILE A 112 13.89 -1.99 -4.33
CA ILE A 112 12.72 -1.77 -3.49
C ILE A 112 11.54 -1.38 -4.38
N MET A 113 10.38 -2.01 -4.20
CA MET A 113 9.16 -1.67 -4.93
C MET A 113 7.90 -2.06 -4.15
N TYR A 114 6.77 -1.45 -4.51
CA TYR A 114 5.48 -1.82 -3.94
C TYR A 114 4.93 -3.09 -4.60
N SER A 115 4.50 -4.05 -3.79
CA SER A 115 4.05 -5.36 -4.27
C SER A 115 2.78 -5.26 -5.12
N LEU A 116 1.84 -4.40 -4.74
CA LEU A 116 0.58 -4.24 -5.47
C LEU A 116 0.84 -3.75 -6.90
N GLU A 117 1.67 -2.72 -7.06
CA GLU A 117 2.03 -2.18 -8.37
C GLU A 117 2.73 -3.23 -9.25
N ALA A 118 3.68 -3.98 -8.68
CA ALA A 118 4.40 -5.03 -9.41
C ALA A 118 3.50 -6.21 -9.82
N LEU A 119 2.42 -6.49 -9.06
CA LEU A 119 1.45 -7.54 -9.36
C LEU A 119 0.37 -7.09 -10.34
N SER A 120 -0.01 -5.82 -10.30
CA SER A 120 -1.00 -5.24 -11.21
C SER A 120 -0.49 -5.12 -12.64
N GLU A 121 0.83 -4.95 -12.82
CA GLU A 121 1.45 -4.81 -14.14
C GLU A 121 1.52 -6.16 -14.90
N PRO A 122 0.96 -6.25 -16.12
CA PRO A 122 0.92 -7.49 -16.89
C PRO A 122 2.30 -8.10 -17.14
N GLY A 123 2.46 -9.37 -16.76
CA GLY A 123 3.67 -10.13 -17.04
C GLY A 123 4.88 -9.81 -16.14
N VAL A 124 4.83 -8.74 -15.35
CA VAL A 124 5.91 -8.33 -14.44
C VAL A 124 6.18 -9.39 -13.38
N TRP A 125 5.14 -9.82 -12.66
CA TRP A 125 5.28 -10.84 -11.62
C TRP A 125 5.92 -12.14 -12.14
N ARG A 126 5.45 -12.62 -13.30
CA ARG A 126 5.96 -13.83 -13.92
C ARG A 126 7.43 -13.69 -14.31
N ALA A 127 7.80 -12.58 -14.94
CA ALA A 127 9.18 -12.31 -15.33
C ALA A 127 10.10 -12.10 -14.12
N LEU A 128 9.60 -11.48 -13.05
CA LEU A 128 10.33 -11.27 -11.81
C LEU A 128 10.66 -12.62 -11.16
N LYS A 129 9.67 -13.50 -11.01
CA LYS A 129 9.90 -14.85 -10.46
C LYS A 129 10.94 -15.64 -11.25
N ARG A 130 10.84 -15.61 -12.59
CA ARG A 130 11.81 -16.28 -13.47
C ARG A 130 13.22 -15.71 -13.29
N THR A 131 13.33 -14.38 -13.26
CA THR A 131 14.61 -13.68 -13.10
C THR A 131 15.25 -14.00 -11.75
N LEU A 132 14.47 -14.00 -10.66
CA LEU A 132 14.96 -14.28 -9.30
C LEU A 132 15.25 -15.76 -9.05
N ASN A 133 14.56 -16.68 -9.71
CA ASN A 133 14.86 -18.11 -9.60
C ASN A 133 16.15 -18.49 -10.34
N HIS A 134 16.47 -17.81 -11.44
CA HIS A 134 17.64 -18.13 -12.27
C HIS A 134 18.81 -17.14 -12.13
N ASN A 135 18.62 -16.05 -11.40
CA ASN A 135 19.58 -14.93 -11.29
C ASN A 135 20.02 -14.39 -12.67
N ARG A 136 19.11 -14.41 -13.65
CA ARG A 136 19.39 -14.05 -15.04
C ARG A 136 18.34 -13.09 -15.56
N LEU A 137 18.80 -11.90 -15.96
CA LEU A 137 17.99 -10.88 -16.60
C LEU A 137 17.99 -11.09 -18.11
N GLU A 138 16.81 -11.33 -18.67
CA GLU A 138 16.59 -11.32 -20.12
C GLU A 138 15.85 -10.03 -20.49
N ILE A 139 16.50 -9.15 -21.26
CA ILE A 139 15.84 -7.98 -21.81
C ILE A 139 15.03 -8.42 -23.02
N GLN A 140 13.71 -8.31 -22.92
CA GLN A 140 12.78 -8.75 -23.95
C GLN A 140 12.04 -7.56 -24.58
N PRO A 141 11.79 -7.59 -25.89
CA PRO A 141 10.90 -6.62 -26.53
C PRO A 141 9.48 -6.76 -25.97
N GLN A 142 8.82 -5.63 -25.69
CA GLN A 142 7.42 -5.62 -25.22
C GLN A 142 6.44 -6.23 -26.23
N GLU A 143 6.84 -6.39 -27.48
CA GLU A 143 6.02 -6.97 -28.54
C GLU A 143 5.85 -8.48 -28.47
N ILE A 144 6.48 -9.18 -27.53
CA ILE A 144 6.11 -10.58 -27.25
C ILE A 144 4.62 -10.69 -26.87
N PHE A 145 4.01 -9.59 -26.42
CA PHE A 145 2.58 -9.49 -26.15
C PHE A 145 1.73 -9.14 -27.39
N TYR A 146 2.34 -8.85 -28.56
CA TYR A 146 1.67 -8.44 -29.80
C TYR A 146 2.11 -9.29 -31.01
N PRO A 147 1.19 -10.01 -31.68
CA PRO A 147 1.52 -11.03 -32.69
C PRO A 147 2.12 -10.53 -34.02
N PHE A 148 2.31 -9.22 -34.21
CA PHE A 148 2.82 -8.62 -35.45
C PHE A 148 4.17 -7.90 -35.32
N GLY A 149 4.92 -8.17 -34.24
CA GLY A 149 6.26 -7.62 -34.06
C GLY A 149 7.28 -8.22 -35.03
N GLY A 150 7.86 -7.39 -35.90
CA GLY A 150 8.98 -7.77 -36.76
C GLY A 150 10.19 -8.20 -35.93
N SER A 151 10.97 -9.16 -36.46
CA SER A 151 12.14 -9.81 -35.83
C SER A 151 12.88 -8.88 -34.85
N ALA A 152 12.67 -9.10 -33.56
CA ALA A 152 13.26 -8.29 -32.53
C ALA A 152 14.60 -8.86 -32.08
N LEU A 153 15.57 -7.99 -31.84
CA LEU A 153 16.86 -8.32 -31.24
C LEU A 153 16.62 -9.16 -29.97
N LYS A 154 17.35 -10.26 -29.82
CA LYS A 154 17.31 -11.11 -28.61
C LYS A 154 18.67 -11.03 -27.91
N PRO A 155 18.84 -10.07 -26.97
CA PRO A 155 20.05 -9.99 -26.15
C PRO A 155 20.31 -11.30 -25.41
N GLU A 156 21.59 -11.57 -25.16
CA GLU A 156 21.97 -12.62 -24.21
C GLU A 156 21.51 -12.26 -22.80
N ALA A 157 21.22 -13.28 -21.99
CA ALA A 157 20.84 -13.09 -20.60
C ALA A 157 22.05 -12.57 -19.79
N VAL A 158 21.80 -11.58 -18.93
CA VAL A 158 22.81 -11.02 -18.03
C VAL A 158 22.66 -11.67 -16.65
N ASP A 159 23.73 -12.26 -16.12
CA ASP A 159 23.73 -12.74 -14.74
C ASP A 159 23.64 -11.53 -13.79
N ILE A 160 22.71 -11.56 -12.83
CA ILE A 160 22.48 -10.46 -11.87
C ILE A 160 22.46 -10.98 -10.42
N ASN A 161 22.88 -10.14 -9.49
CA ASN A 161 22.87 -10.40 -8.05
C ASN A 161 22.16 -9.26 -7.31
N VAL A 162 20.82 -9.37 -7.21
CA VAL A 162 19.97 -8.32 -6.64
C VAL A 162 19.17 -8.86 -5.47
N LYS A 163 19.11 -8.09 -4.36
CA LYS A 163 18.17 -8.34 -3.26
C LYS A 163 16.89 -7.54 -3.48
N VAL A 164 15.77 -8.23 -3.67
CA VAL A 164 14.47 -7.58 -3.87
C VAL A 164 13.73 -7.44 -2.54
N ILE A 165 13.29 -6.22 -2.24
CA ILE A 165 12.45 -5.87 -1.09
C ILE A 165 11.09 -5.44 -1.62
N LEU A 166 10.06 -6.24 -1.31
CA LEU A 166 8.67 -5.90 -1.62
C LEU A 166 8.01 -5.25 -0.40
N ILE A 167 7.38 -4.09 -0.62
CA ILE A 167 6.59 -3.40 0.39
C ILE A 167 5.12 -3.60 0.04
N GLY A 168 4.33 -4.14 0.97
CA GLY A 168 2.94 -4.49 0.74
C GLY A 168 2.15 -4.65 2.02
N ASP A 169 0.84 -4.77 1.87
CA ASP A 169 -0.05 -5.06 2.99
C ASP A 169 0.03 -6.53 3.43
N ARG A 170 -0.47 -6.78 4.65
CA ARG A 170 -0.48 -8.12 5.25
C ARG A 170 -1.35 -9.10 4.47
N GLN A 171 -2.51 -8.66 3.97
CA GLN A 171 -3.48 -9.55 3.33
C GLN A 171 -2.93 -10.11 2.01
N LEU A 172 -2.27 -9.26 1.23
CA LEU A 172 -1.60 -9.59 0.00
C LEU A 172 -0.41 -10.54 0.24
N TYR A 173 0.37 -10.32 1.30
CA TYR A 173 1.42 -11.26 1.69
C TYR A 173 0.85 -12.66 1.98
N GLU A 174 -0.20 -12.76 2.79
CA GLU A 174 -0.80 -14.06 3.13
C GLU A 174 -1.38 -14.75 1.89
N LEU A 175 -1.99 -14.00 0.97
CA LEU A 175 -2.48 -14.51 -0.31
C LEU A 175 -1.34 -15.10 -1.17
N LEU A 176 -0.26 -14.35 -1.37
CA LEU A 176 0.89 -14.84 -2.12
C LEU A 176 1.54 -16.04 -1.41
N TYR A 177 1.66 -15.98 -0.09
CA TYR A 177 2.22 -17.07 0.68
C TYR A 177 1.37 -18.33 0.55
N GLU A 178 0.05 -18.25 0.63
CA GLU A 178 -0.83 -19.42 0.56
C GLU A 178 -0.93 -20.02 -0.85
N TYR A 179 -1.05 -19.18 -1.88
CA TYR A 179 -1.41 -19.60 -3.23
C TYR A 179 -0.26 -19.63 -4.24
N GLU A 180 0.88 -18.97 -3.99
CA GLU A 180 2.04 -18.94 -4.91
C GLU A 180 3.22 -19.77 -4.38
N GLU A 181 3.49 -20.92 -5.02
CA GLU A 181 4.55 -21.85 -4.57
C GLU A 181 5.96 -21.23 -4.61
N ASP A 182 6.28 -20.51 -5.69
CA ASP A 182 7.58 -19.87 -5.88
C ASP A 182 7.80 -18.69 -4.93
N PHE A 183 6.72 -18.04 -4.48
CA PHE A 183 6.82 -16.90 -3.57
C PHE A 183 7.57 -17.28 -2.29
N ARG A 184 7.24 -18.45 -1.71
CA ARG A 184 7.92 -18.99 -0.52
C ARG A 184 9.39 -19.30 -0.75
N LYS A 185 9.75 -19.69 -1.98
CA LYS A 185 11.14 -20.05 -2.35
C LYS A 185 11.99 -18.81 -2.55
N ILE A 186 11.41 -17.76 -3.12
CA ILE A 186 12.09 -16.49 -3.44
C ILE A 186 12.14 -15.58 -2.21
N PHE A 187 11.00 -15.32 -1.57
CA PHE A 187 10.86 -14.37 -0.46
C PHE A 187 10.87 -15.09 0.89
N LYS A 188 12.07 -15.41 1.38
CA LYS A 188 12.26 -16.19 2.61
C LYS A 188 12.22 -15.35 3.90
N VAL A 189 12.46 -14.04 3.78
CA VAL A 189 12.56 -13.13 4.92
C VAL A 189 11.31 -12.26 4.95
N ARG A 190 10.53 -12.39 6.02
CA ARG A 190 9.36 -11.55 6.31
C ARG A 190 9.75 -10.53 7.38
N VAL A 191 9.52 -9.25 7.09
CA VAL A 191 9.69 -8.15 8.04
C VAL A 191 8.32 -7.52 8.24
N GLU A 192 7.76 -7.67 9.45
CA GLU A 192 6.51 -7.02 9.82
C GLU A 192 6.79 -5.77 10.63
N PHE A 193 6.04 -4.71 10.31
CA PHE A 193 5.96 -3.52 11.14
C PHE A 193 4.69 -3.60 11.97
N ASP A 194 4.84 -3.56 13.29
CA ASP A 194 3.71 -3.41 14.21
C ASP A 194 3.21 -1.96 14.13
N GLU A 195 1.91 -1.77 14.31
CA GLU A 195 1.27 -0.45 14.35
C GLU A 195 1.37 0.20 15.73
N GLU A 196 1.82 -0.55 16.74
CA GLU A 196 1.97 -0.09 18.11
C GLU A 196 3.33 -0.49 18.69
N MET A 197 3.87 0.34 19.59
CA MET A 197 5.10 0.05 20.33
C MET A 197 4.85 0.12 21.83
N ALA A 198 5.59 -0.69 22.58
CA ALA A 198 5.56 -0.63 24.04
C ALA A 198 6.13 0.71 24.53
N MET A 199 5.42 1.35 25.45
CA MET A 199 5.82 2.62 26.01
C MET A 199 7.04 2.45 26.93
N SER A 200 8.10 3.22 26.68
CA SER A 200 9.31 3.27 27.53
C SER A 200 9.98 4.64 27.43
N ASP A 201 10.84 4.97 28.39
CA ASP A 201 11.57 6.26 28.38
C ASP A 201 12.43 6.43 27.12
N GLY A 202 12.99 5.33 26.60
CA GLY A 202 13.73 5.33 25.33
C GLY A 202 12.82 5.67 24.14
N VAL A 203 11.63 5.07 24.07
CA VAL A 203 10.64 5.38 23.03
C VAL A 203 10.18 6.82 23.13
N ILE A 204 9.96 7.37 24.33
CA ILE A 204 9.60 8.79 24.49
C ILE A 204 10.69 9.69 23.90
N ALA A 205 11.97 9.40 24.19
CA ALA A 205 13.09 10.15 23.64
C ALA A 205 13.18 10.04 22.11
N GLU A 206 12.95 8.85 21.55
CA GLU A 206 12.91 8.63 20.09
C GLU A 206 11.75 9.38 19.44
N TYR A 207 10.56 9.41 20.04
CA TYR A 207 9.42 10.20 19.55
C TYR A 207 9.76 11.69 19.53
N ALA A 208 10.36 12.21 20.60
CA ALA A 208 10.78 13.60 20.66
C ALA A 208 11.83 13.91 19.59
N GLY A 209 12.80 13.00 19.39
CA GLY A 209 13.81 13.10 18.35
C GLY A 209 13.21 13.10 16.94
N ARG A 210 12.24 12.24 16.67
CA ARG A 210 11.53 12.18 15.38
C ARG A 210 10.68 13.42 15.14
N LEU A 211 9.96 13.92 16.14
CA LEU A 211 9.19 15.15 16.02
C LEU A 211 10.10 16.34 15.72
N ARG A 212 11.28 16.40 16.37
CA ARG A 212 12.29 17.41 16.09
C ARG A 212 12.85 17.27 14.67
N ALA A 213 13.20 16.06 14.24
CA ALA A 213 13.68 15.81 12.89
C ALA A 213 12.65 16.20 11.83
N LEU A 214 11.35 15.96 12.09
CA LEU A 214 10.25 16.41 11.25
C LEU A 214 10.18 17.94 11.20
N SER A 215 10.26 18.60 12.36
CA SER A 215 10.24 20.07 12.46
C SER A 215 11.40 20.71 11.67
N GLU A 216 12.60 20.15 11.75
CA GLU A 216 13.77 20.62 11.01
C GLU A 216 13.66 20.33 9.51
N LYS A 217 13.18 19.14 9.13
CA LYS A 217 13.01 18.75 7.72
C LYS A 217 11.97 19.58 6.99
N GLU A 218 10.85 19.88 7.64
CA GLU A 218 9.70 20.57 7.02
C GLU A 218 9.60 22.06 7.41
N ASN A 219 10.60 22.59 8.14
CA ASN A 219 10.61 23.96 8.67
C ASN A 219 9.37 24.31 9.52
N LEU A 220 8.89 23.35 10.31
CA LEU A 220 7.80 23.61 11.27
C LEU A 220 8.32 24.41 12.47
N PHE A 221 7.40 25.10 13.16
CA PHE A 221 7.71 25.77 14.41
C PHE A 221 8.14 24.76 15.49
N PRO A 222 9.06 25.15 16.40
CA PRO A 222 9.46 24.29 17.51
C PRO A 222 8.27 23.94 18.40
N PHE A 223 8.22 22.69 18.83
CA PHE A 223 7.20 22.17 19.73
C PHE A 223 7.67 22.30 21.17
N ASP A 224 6.84 22.90 22.03
CA ASP A 224 7.13 22.95 23.46
C ASP A 224 6.85 21.59 24.13
N ARG A 225 7.18 21.50 25.43
CA ARG A 225 6.96 20.26 26.20
C ARG A 225 5.48 19.89 26.30
N GLY A 226 4.59 20.88 26.31
CA GLY A 226 3.14 20.67 26.39
C GLY A 226 2.57 20.11 25.09
N ALA A 227 3.01 20.62 23.95
CA ALA A 227 2.65 20.13 22.63
C ALA A 227 3.16 18.71 22.43
N PHE A 228 4.41 18.41 22.79
CA PHE A 228 4.94 17.05 22.75
C PHE A 228 4.10 16.08 23.61
N ALA A 229 3.75 16.47 24.84
CA ALA A 229 2.89 15.67 25.70
C ALA A 229 1.51 15.42 25.06
N ALA A 230 0.88 16.44 24.47
CA ALA A 230 -0.40 16.30 23.78
C ALA A 230 -0.33 15.39 22.55
N MET A 231 0.76 15.47 21.76
CA MET A 231 1.01 14.57 20.62
C MET A 231 1.18 13.12 21.09
N LEU A 232 1.88 12.91 22.20
CA LEU A 232 2.10 11.60 22.78
C LEU A 232 0.82 11.00 23.35
N GLU A 233 0.00 11.80 24.06
CA GLU A 233 -1.34 11.41 24.51
C GLU A 233 -2.22 10.98 23.34
N TYR A 234 -2.18 11.71 22.22
CA TYR A 234 -2.84 11.30 21.00
C TYR A 234 -2.32 9.96 20.48
N GLY A 235 -0.99 9.77 20.46
CA GLY A 235 -0.39 8.51 20.03
C GLY A 235 -0.77 7.31 20.90
N VAL A 236 -0.87 7.49 22.22
CA VAL A 236 -1.36 6.47 23.16
C VAL A 236 -2.85 6.18 22.93
N ARG A 237 -3.65 7.23 22.66
CA ARG A 237 -5.08 7.06 22.34
C ARG A 237 -5.28 6.27 21.05
N GLN A 238 -4.47 6.50 20.02
CA GLN A 238 -4.53 5.74 18.76
C GLN A 238 -4.14 4.27 18.94
N ALA A 239 -3.20 3.96 19.84
CA ALA A 239 -2.85 2.58 20.17
C ALA A 239 -3.91 1.85 21.01
N GLY A 240 -4.96 2.54 21.49
CA GLY A 240 -6.05 1.94 22.27
C GLY A 240 -5.65 1.34 23.63
N ARG A 241 -4.36 1.41 24.02
CA ARG A 241 -3.82 0.81 25.25
C ARG A 241 -2.88 1.77 25.95
N ARG A 242 -3.08 1.95 27.26
CA ARG A 242 -2.32 2.90 28.10
C ARG A 242 -0.80 2.66 28.13
N ASN A 243 -0.36 1.43 27.89
CA ASN A 243 1.05 1.04 27.93
C ASN A 243 1.69 0.96 26.53
N LYS A 244 1.02 1.47 25.50
CA LYS A 244 1.51 1.47 24.11
C LYS A 244 1.30 2.83 23.45
N VAL A 245 2.04 3.06 22.37
CA VAL A 245 1.95 4.26 21.53
C VAL A 245 1.96 3.86 20.05
N THR A 246 1.23 4.59 19.21
CA THR A 246 1.08 4.28 17.77
C THR A 246 2.37 4.46 16.97
N ALA A 247 2.85 3.40 16.31
CA ALA A 247 3.95 3.43 15.35
C ALA A 247 3.55 4.00 13.98
N ARG A 248 2.30 4.44 13.81
CA ARG A 248 1.86 5.13 12.58
C ARG A 248 2.34 6.58 12.59
N PHE A 249 3.62 6.77 12.25
CA PHE A 249 4.26 8.09 12.28
C PHE A 249 3.66 9.09 11.29
N VAL A 250 2.95 8.62 10.25
CA VAL A 250 2.23 9.48 9.30
C VAL A 250 1.12 10.27 10.02
N ASP A 251 0.30 9.61 10.84
CA ASP A 251 -0.78 10.27 11.60
C ASP A 251 -0.24 11.33 12.57
N ILE A 252 0.91 11.05 13.17
CA ILE A 252 1.62 11.98 14.06
C ILE A 252 2.20 13.16 13.27
N ALA A 253 2.76 12.91 12.09
CA ALA A 253 3.30 13.96 11.23
C ALA A 253 2.19 14.90 10.72
N ASP A 254 1.05 14.35 10.30
CA ASP A 254 -0.11 15.14 9.86
C ASP A 254 -0.65 16.01 11.00
N LEU A 255 -0.78 15.44 12.20
CA LEU A 255 -1.20 16.23 13.36
C LEU A 255 -0.18 17.33 13.71
N ALA A 256 1.12 17.08 13.55
CA ALA A 256 2.15 18.08 13.77
C ALA A 256 2.04 19.25 12.78
N ARG A 257 1.75 18.96 11.50
CA ARG A 257 1.50 19.98 10.46
C ARG A 257 0.24 20.79 10.76
N GLU A 258 -0.85 20.15 11.16
CA GLU A 258 -2.09 20.84 11.56
C GLU A 258 -1.87 21.72 12.80
N ALA A 259 -1.10 21.25 13.79
CA ALA A 259 -0.77 22.03 14.97
C ALA A 259 0.13 23.23 14.65
N HIS A 260 1.09 23.08 13.72
CA HIS A 260 1.89 24.19 13.19
C HIS A 260 1.01 25.23 12.48
N TYR A 261 0.06 24.79 11.65
CA TYR A 261 -0.89 25.69 10.98
C TYR A 261 -1.70 26.50 12.00
N ASN A 262 -2.20 25.86 13.07
CA ASN A 262 -2.95 26.55 14.12
C ASN A 262 -2.08 27.57 14.88
N ALA A 263 -0.82 27.24 15.17
CA ALA A 263 0.12 28.16 15.79
C ALA A 263 0.39 29.39 14.90
N ALA A 264 0.57 29.16 13.60
CA ALA A 264 0.75 30.23 12.62
C ALA A 264 -0.50 31.12 12.51
N ALA A 265 -1.70 30.53 12.51
CA ALA A 265 -2.96 31.27 12.53
C ALA A 265 -3.12 32.13 13.80
N ALA A 266 -2.64 31.63 14.94
CA ALA A 266 -2.58 32.37 16.21
C ALA A 266 -1.44 33.42 16.26
N LYS A 267 -0.61 33.53 15.23
CA LYS A 267 0.60 34.38 15.14
C LYS A 267 1.63 34.05 16.22
N GLU A 268 1.70 32.80 16.65
CA GLU A 268 2.71 32.29 17.57
C GLU A 268 3.87 31.64 16.80
N SER A 269 5.06 31.65 17.39
CA SER A 269 6.28 31.06 16.82
C SER A 269 6.67 29.72 17.44
N VAL A 270 5.88 29.24 18.40
CA VAL A 270 6.09 27.97 19.11
C VAL A 270 4.76 27.22 19.14
N VAL A 271 4.79 25.92 18.86
CA VAL A 271 3.58 25.07 18.98
C VAL A 271 3.38 24.71 20.44
N GLN A 272 2.21 25.04 20.98
CA GLN A 272 1.78 24.72 22.34
C GLN A 272 0.71 23.62 22.34
N ALA A 273 0.41 23.07 23.53
CA ALA A 273 -0.64 22.06 23.71
C ALA A 273 -2.03 22.49 23.20
N SER A 274 -2.35 23.79 23.30
CA SER A 274 -3.61 24.36 22.80
C SER A 274 -3.76 24.19 21.28
N HIS A 275 -2.68 24.39 20.52
CA HIS A 275 -2.68 24.26 19.06
C HIS A 275 -2.88 22.81 18.61
N VAL A 276 -2.26 21.86 19.32
CA VAL A 276 -2.42 20.41 19.07
C VAL A 276 -3.86 19.98 19.38
N ARG A 277 -4.41 20.38 20.54
CA ARG A 277 -5.80 20.08 20.89
C ARG A 277 -6.78 20.74 19.92
N GLY A 278 -6.52 21.96 19.50
CA GLY A 278 -7.30 22.64 18.47
C GLY A 278 -7.30 21.87 17.15
N ALA A 279 -6.14 21.36 16.72
CA ALA A 279 -6.04 20.56 15.50
C ALA A 279 -6.85 19.26 15.60
N LEU A 280 -6.80 18.59 16.75
CA LEU A 280 -7.62 17.41 17.03
C LEU A 280 -9.12 17.72 17.00
N CYS A 281 -9.56 18.81 17.62
CA CYS A 281 -10.96 19.24 17.58
C CYS A 281 -11.41 19.51 16.15
N SER A 282 -10.63 20.27 15.37
CA SER A 282 -10.95 20.53 13.97
C SER A 282 -10.97 19.25 13.13
N LYS A 283 -10.08 18.28 13.40
CA LYS A 283 -10.11 16.95 12.76
C LYS A 283 -11.41 16.22 13.06
N ILE A 284 -11.91 16.27 14.29
CA ILE A 284 -13.19 15.69 14.69
C ILE A 284 -14.35 16.41 13.99
N GLU A 285 -14.38 17.74 14.03
CA GLU A 285 -15.44 18.56 13.41
C GLU A 285 -15.60 18.31 11.91
N ARG A 286 -14.49 18.02 11.19
CA ARG A 286 -14.55 17.67 9.77
C ARG A 286 -15.27 16.35 9.48
N HIS A 287 -15.35 15.43 10.45
CA HIS A 287 -15.87 14.07 10.24
C HIS A 287 -17.11 13.73 11.07
N ASN A 288 -17.44 14.53 12.09
CA ASN A 288 -18.47 14.20 13.08
C ASN A 288 -19.91 14.57 12.65
N LEU A 289 -20.17 14.89 11.37
CA LEU A 289 -21.50 15.28 10.91
C LEU A 289 -22.58 14.26 11.31
N ILE A 290 -22.32 12.97 11.07
CA ILE A 290 -23.27 11.89 11.40
C ILE A 290 -23.48 11.79 12.91
N GLU A 291 -22.42 11.93 13.70
CA GLU A 291 -22.52 11.93 15.16
C GLU A 291 -23.37 13.12 15.66
N THR A 292 -23.13 14.32 15.12
CA THR A 292 -23.90 15.52 15.45
C THR A 292 -25.37 15.34 15.10
N ARG A 293 -25.69 14.80 13.91
CA ARG A 293 -27.07 14.49 13.52
C ARG A 293 -27.73 13.48 14.46
N ILE A 294 -27.01 12.45 14.90
CA ILE A 294 -27.54 11.49 15.87
C ILE A 294 -27.86 12.17 17.20
N ARG A 295 -27.00 13.07 17.68
CA ARG A 295 -27.26 13.85 18.91
C ARG A 295 -28.48 14.76 18.75
N GLU A 296 -28.59 15.48 17.65
CA GLU A 296 -29.78 16.31 17.32
C GLU A 296 -31.05 15.46 17.35
N MET A 297 -31.05 14.29 16.71
CA MET A 297 -32.22 13.38 16.71
C MET A 297 -32.58 12.86 18.10
N ILE A 298 -31.61 12.70 19.02
CA ILE A 298 -31.87 12.34 20.41
C ILE A 298 -32.50 13.52 21.16
N GLU A 299 -31.95 14.74 20.98
CA GLU A 299 -32.47 15.96 21.61
C GLU A 299 -33.89 16.30 21.16
N GLU A 300 -34.21 16.07 19.88
CA GLU A 300 -35.55 16.25 19.32
C GLU A 300 -36.54 15.13 19.72
N GLY A 301 -36.06 14.04 20.32
CA GLY A 301 -36.88 12.88 20.68
C GLY A 301 -37.26 11.98 19.49
N THR A 302 -36.62 12.16 18.33
CA THR A 302 -36.76 11.25 17.17
C THR A 302 -36.10 9.89 17.48
N LEU A 303 -34.92 9.93 18.11
CA LEU A 303 -34.28 8.76 18.71
C LEU A 303 -34.60 8.74 20.20
N LEU A 304 -35.27 7.68 20.64
CA LEU A 304 -35.78 7.54 22.00
C LEU A 304 -34.67 7.01 22.92
N VAL A 305 -33.87 7.92 23.44
CA VAL A 305 -32.83 7.63 24.44
C VAL A 305 -33.03 8.50 25.67
N ASP A 306 -33.42 7.88 26.78
CA ASP A 306 -33.59 8.57 28.05
C ASP A 306 -32.23 8.72 28.75
N VAL A 307 -31.80 9.96 29.01
CA VAL A 307 -30.53 10.29 29.70
C VAL A 307 -30.71 10.60 31.18
N SER A 308 -31.95 10.64 31.67
CA SER A 308 -32.29 10.91 33.07
C SER A 308 -33.52 10.12 33.51
N GLY A 309 -33.68 9.95 34.82
CA GLY A 309 -34.74 9.13 35.39
C GLY A 309 -34.37 7.66 35.50
N ALA A 310 -35.37 6.83 35.79
CA ALA A 310 -35.21 5.38 35.94
C ALA A 310 -36.45 4.66 35.42
N ARG A 311 -36.24 3.53 34.73
CA ARG A 311 -37.32 2.68 34.21
C ARG A 311 -36.90 1.21 34.30
N VAL A 312 -37.82 0.37 34.76
CA VAL A 312 -37.60 -1.08 34.86
C VAL A 312 -37.54 -1.69 33.46
N GLY A 313 -36.57 -2.58 33.25
CA GLY A 313 -36.41 -3.29 31.97
C GLY A 313 -35.91 -2.42 30.82
N GLN A 314 -35.24 -1.30 31.13
CA GLN A 314 -34.59 -0.45 30.13
C GLN A 314 -33.19 -0.07 30.55
N VAL A 315 -32.27 -0.11 29.59
CA VAL A 315 -30.88 0.26 29.80
C VAL A 315 -30.29 0.82 28.52
N ASN A 316 -29.37 1.78 28.63
CA ASN A 316 -28.65 2.32 27.47
C ASN A 316 -27.39 1.49 27.24
N GLY A 317 -27.39 0.72 26.16
CA GLY A 317 -26.19 0.12 25.59
C GLY A 317 -25.33 1.15 24.87
N LEU A 318 -24.07 0.80 24.64
CA LEU A 318 -23.13 1.60 23.84
C LEU A 318 -22.67 0.78 22.65
N SER A 319 -22.93 1.27 21.44
CA SER A 319 -22.39 0.72 20.21
C SER A 319 -21.31 1.66 19.65
N VAL A 320 -20.39 1.10 18.86
CA VAL A 320 -19.38 1.88 18.14
C VAL A 320 -19.75 1.88 16.68
N LEU A 321 -19.84 3.08 16.09
CA LEU A 321 -20.01 3.26 14.65
C LEU A 321 -18.71 3.78 14.07
N GLU A 322 -18.27 3.16 12.97
CA GLU A 322 -17.11 3.60 12.20
C GLU A 322 -17.55 3.96 10.79
N ILE A 323 -17.30 5.21 10.39
CA ILE A 323 -17.64 5.74 9.07
C ILE A 323 -16.44 6.50 8.54
N GLY A 324 -15.87 6.03 7.41
CA GLY A 324 -14.78 6.74 6.73
C GLY A 324 -13.56 7.00 7.61
N GLY A 325 -13.21 6.09 8.52
CA GLY A 325 -12.10 6.23 9.46
C GLY A 325 -12.40 7.12 10.68
N TYR A 326 -13.63 7.62 10.83
CA TYR A 326 -14.10 8.27 12.05
C TYR A 326 -14.95 7.30 12.86
N SER A 327 -14.51 7.02 14.10
CA SER A 327 -15.21 6.16 15.05
C SER A 327 -15.80 6.97 16.19
N PHE A 328 -17.07 6.73 16.50
CA PHE A 328 -17.75 7.36 17.63
C PHE A 328 -18.72 6.39 18.31
N GLY A 329 -18.98 6.63 19.60
CA GLY A 329 -19.93 5.87 20.39
C GLY A 329 -21.35 6.38 20.18
N LYS A 330 -22.30 5.47 19.97
CA LYS A 330 -23.73 5.78 19.89
C LYS A 330 -24.47 5.06 21.03
N PRO A 331 -25.27 5.77 21.85
CA PRO A 331 -26.14 5.11 22.81
C PRO A 331 -27.30 4.42 22.08
N VAL A 332 -27.65 3.23 22.54
CA VAL A 332 -28.78 2.45 22.03
C VAL A 332 -29.64 2.01 23.19
N ARG A 333 -30.94 2.28 23.12
CA ARG A 333 -31.89 1.84 24.15
C ARG A 333 -32.15 0.34 23.99
N ILE A 334 -31.87 -0.43 25.02
CA ILE A 334 -32.15 -1.86 25.08
C ILE A 334 -33.31 -2.06 26.06
N THR A 335 -34.31 -2.81 25.62
CA THR A 335 -35.47 -3.17 26.45
C THR A 335 -35.46 -4.65 26.76
N ALA A 336 -35.80 -4.99 28.00
CA ALA A 336 -36.03 -6.35 28.46
C ALA A 336 -37.43 -6.44 29.08
N THR A 337 -38.24 -7.37 28.59
CA THR A 337 -39.55 -7.68 29.17
C THR A 337 -39.56 -9.12 29.64
N ALA A 338 -40.22 -9.39 30.77
CA ALA A 338 -40.28 -10.73 31.35
C ALA A 338 -41.73 -11.10 31.69
N ALA A 339 -42.09 -12.32 31.37
CA ALA A 339 -43.38 -12.93 31.66
C ALA A 339 -43.20 -14.37 32.14
N LEU A 340 -44.25 -14.91 32.77
CA LEU A 340 -44.29 -16.33 33.11
C LEU A 340 -44.39 -17.16 31.82
N GLY A 341 -43.47 -18.11 31.62
CA GLY A 341 -43.49 -18.96 30.44
C GLY A 341 -42.36 -20.00 30.44
N LYS A 342 -42.27 -20.78 29.35
CA LYS A 342 -41.20 -21.78 29.15
C LYS A 342 -40.29 -21.43 27.97
N ALA A 343 -40.50 -20.29 27.33
CA ALA A 343 -39.77 -19.88 26.13
C ALA A 343 -38.29 -19.55 26.41
N GLY A 344 -37.95 -19.24 27.67
CA GLY A 344 -36.60 -18.83 28.05
C GLY A 344 -36.31 -17.40 27.57
N LEU A 345 -35.07 -17.18 27.13
CA LEU A 345 -34.61 -15.90 26.62
C LEU A 345 -34.82 -15.81 25.10
N ILE A 346 -35.53 -14.79 24.66
CA ILE A 346 -35.85 -14.48 23.27
C ILE A 346 -35.06 -13.25 22.88
N ASN A 347 -34.19 -13.38 21.88
CA ASN A 347 -33.50 -12.26 21.26
C ASN A 347 -34.32 -11.81 20.05
N VAL A 348 -34.98 -10.65 20.15
CA VAL A 348 -35.83 -10.12 19.08
C VAL A 348 -35.04 -9.88 17.79
N GLU A 349 -33.79 -9.41 17.91
CA GLU A 349 -32.93 -9.18 16.74
C GLU A 349 -32.63 -10.49 16.00
N ARG A 350 -32.47 -11.60 16.73
CA ARG A 350 -32.24 -12.92 16.12
C ARG A 350 -33.47 -13.41 15.37
N GLU A 351 -34.65 -13.30 15.98
CA GLU A 351 -35.91 -13.70 15.35
C GLU A 351 -36.22 -12.84 14.11
N ALA A 352 -35.77 -11.58 14.09
CA ALA A 352 -35.91 -10.67 12.97
C ALA A 352 -34.82 -10.76 11.89
N ASN A 353 -33.82 -11.65 12.05
CA ASN A 353 -32.62 -11.75 11.20
C ASN A 353 -31.77 -10.45 11.15
N LEU A 354 -31.76 -9.71 12.26
CA LEU A 354 -30.94 -8.51 12.49
C LEU A 354 -29.76 -8.79 13.44
N SER A 355 -29.64 -9.99 13.99
CA SER A 355 -28.55 -10.40 14.89
C SER A 355 -27.41 -11.10 14.15
N GLY A 356 -26.17 -10.69 14.45
CA GLY A 356 -24.96 -11.36 13.96
C GLY A 356 -24.53 -12.56 14.82
N ARG A 357 -23.51 -13.29 14.36
CA ARG A 357 -23.10 -14.58 14.95
C ARG A 357 -22.49 -14.44 16.35
N PHE A 358 -21.79 -13.34 16.61
CA PHE A 358 -21.16 -13.13 17.92
C PHE A 358 -22.20 -12.70 18.95
N HIS A 359 -23.15 -11.86 18.55
CA HIS A 359 -24.27 -11.47 19.39
C HIS A 359 -25.16 -12.67 19.75
N ASP A 360 -25.51 -13.51 18.76
CA ASP A 360 -26.26 -14.77 19.00
C ASP A 360 -25.56 -15.67 20.02
N LYS A 361 -24.24 -15.80 19.93
CA LYS A 361 -23.44 -16.55 20.90
C LYS A 361 -23.50 -15.91 22.28
N GLY A 362 -23.39 -14.58 22.38
CA GLY A 362 -23.50 -13.83 23.63
C GLY A 362 -24.81 -14.12 24.36
N VAL A 363 -25.94 -14.01 23.66
CA VAL A 363 -27.27 -14.32 24.22
C VAL A 363 -27.37 -15.78 24.70
N GLN A 364 -26.79 -16.74 23.96
CA GLN A 364 -26.77 -18.14 24.42
C GLN A 364 -25.95 -18.33 25.69
N ILE A 365 -24.86 -17.58 25.87
CA ILE A 365 -24.07 -17.57 27.10
C ILE A 365 -24.91 -17.00 28.25
N ILE A 366 -25.65 -15.91 28.03
CA ILE A 366 -26.58 -15.34 29.02
C ILE A 366 -27.63 -16.37 29.45
N ALA A 367 -28.24 -17.07 28.48
CA ALA A 367 -29.21 -18.12 28.78
C ALA A 367 -28.58 -19.26 29.60
N GLY A 368 -27.34 -19.64 29.30
CA GLY A 368 -26.57 -20.60 30.10
C GLY A 368 -26.30 -20.11 31.53
N TYR A 369 -25.91 -18.84 31.67
CA TYR A 369 -25.69 -18.19 32.95
C TYR A 369 -26.98 -18.18 33.80
N LEU A 370 -28.11 -17.74 33.26
CA LEU A 370 -29.39 -17.72 33.98
C LEU A 370 -29.82 -19.12 34.45
N ARG A 371 -29.62 -20.16 33.62
CA ARG A 371 -29.88 -21.54 34.04
C ARG A 371 -28.94 -21.99 35.16
N SER A 372 -27.65 -21.63 35.07
CA SER A 372 -26.65 -21.97 36.10
C SER A 372 -26.98 -21.34 37.46
N GLN A 373 -27.53 -20.12 37.47
CA GLN A 373 -27.82 -19.39 38.69
C GLN A 373 -29.19 -19.74 39.28
N PHE A 374 -30.23 -19.88 38.43
CA PHE A 374 -31.61 -19.92 38.90
C PHE A 374 -32.36 -21.23 38.62
N ALA A 375 -31.77 -22.16 37.85
CA ALA A 375 -32.45 -23.39 37.40
C ALA A 375 -31.73 -24.68 37.80
N GLN A 376 -31.15 -24.72 39.00
CA GLN A 376 -30.40 -25.88 39.51
C GLN A 376 -31.32 -26.96 40.09
N ASP A 377 -32.37 -26.56 40.80
CA ASP A 377 -33.33 -27.44 41.47
C ASP A 377 -34.73 -27.43 40.82
N LYS A 378 -35.01 -26.43 39.97
CA LYS A 378 -36.30 -26.22 39.29
C LYS A 378 -36.11 -25.73 37.86
N PRO A 379 -37.03 -26.03 36.93
CA PRO A 379 -36.96 -25.49 35.57
C PRO A 379 -37.17 -23.96 35.58
N LEU A 380 -36.39 -23.25 34.75
CA LEU A 380 -36.53 -21.81 34.56
C LEU A 380 -37.89 -21.49 33.91
N SER A 381 -38.85 -20.99 34.70
CA SER A 381 -40.18 -20.59 34.22
C SER A 381 -40.21 -19.11 33.83
N LEU A 382 -39.42 -18.77 32.81
CA LEU A 382 -39.26 -17.42 32.29
C LEU A 382 -39.54 -17.40 30.78
N ALA A 383 -40.27 -16.38 30.33
CA ALA A 383 -40.26 -15.92 28.95
C ALA A 383 -39.81 -14.46 28.95
N ALA A 384 -38.57 -14.21 28.58
CA ALA A 384 -37.99 -12.87 28.55
C ALA A 384 -37.58 -12.48 27.13
N SER A 385 -37.99 -11.30 26.67
CA SER A 385 -37.62 -10.77 25.36
C SER A 385 -36.70 -9.58 25.50
N ILE A 386 -35.56 -9.62 24.82
CA ILE A 386 -34.59 -8.53 24.71
C ILE A 386 -34.67 -7.93 23.31
N CYS A 387 -34.71 -6.60 23.22
CA CYS A 387 -34.84 -5.85 21.97
C CYS A 387 -33.90 -4.64 21.95
N PHE A 388 -33.25 -4.38 20.81
CA PHE A 388 -32.52 -3.15 20.56
C PHE A 388 -33.46 -2.15 19.88
N GLU A 389 -33.93 -1.19 20.65
CA GLU A 389 -34.96 -0.25 20.20
C GLU A 389 -34.43 0.65 19.07
N GLN A 390 -35.24 0.81 18.02
CA GLN A 390 -34.93 1.61 16.83
C GLN A 390 -33.59 1.19 16.15
N SER A 391 -33.23 -0.09 16.26
CA SER A 391 -32.14 -0.70 15.49
C SER A 391 -32.65 -1.25 14.16
N TYR A 392 -32.11 -0.76 13.03
CA TYR A 392 -32.51 -1.18 11.68
C TYR A 392 -31.36 -1.76 10.84
N SER A 393 -30.12 -1.55 11.24
CA SER A 393 -28.91 -1.96 10.50
C SER A 393 -28.33 -3.30 10.98
N GLY A 394 -29.00 -3.96 11.93
CA GLY A 394 -28.50 -5.14 12.62
C GLY A 394 -27.48 -4.83 13.73
N VAL A 395 -27.25 -5.83 14.59
CA VAL A 395 -26.37 -5.78 15.76
C VAL A 395 -25.47 -7.02 15.77
N ASP A 396 -24.16 -6.83 15.96
CA ASP A 396 -23.21 -7.92 16.16
C ASP A 396 -22.14 -7.55 17.20
N GLY A 397 -21.47 -8.58 17.74
CA GLY A 397 -20.54 -8.46 18.87
C GLY A 397 -21.15 -8.91 20.20
N ASP A 398 -20.30 -9.08 21.22
CA ASP A 398 -20.68 -9.55 22.56
C ASP A 398 -20.50 -8.47 23.66
N SER A 399 -20.18 -7.23 23.26
CA SER A 399 -19.96 -6.11 24.19
C SER A 399 -21.23 -5.68 24.94
N ALA A 400 -22.41 -5.97 24.40
CA ALA A 400 -23.70 -5.67 25.03
C ALA A 400 -24.11 -6.71 26.09
N SER A 401 -23.42 -7.85 26.21
CA SER A 401 -23.88 -8.96 27.05
C SER A 401 -24.03 -8.62 28.52
N SER A 402 -23.19 -7.73 29.09
CA SER A 402 -23.38 -7.27 30.47
C SER A 402 -24.65 -6.44 30.62
N THR A 403 -24.90 -5.58 29.63
CA THR A 403 -26.03 -4.65 29.60
C THR A 403 -27.35 -5.40 29.45
N GLU A 404 -27.36 -6.48 28.68
CA GLU A 404 -28.52 -7.37 28.51
C GLU A 404 -28.85 -8.22 29.73
N ILE A 405 -27.89 -8.43 30.65
CA ILE A 405 -28.09 -9.17 31.90
C ILE A 405 -28.68 -8.27 33.01
N TYR A 406 -28.28 -7.00 33.07
CA TYR A 406 -28.73 -6.04 34.09
C TYR A 406 -30.23 -5.78 34.02
#